data_AF-A0A3M6T742-F1
#
_entry.id   AF-A0A3M6T742-F1
#
_cell.length_a   1.000
_cell.length_b   1.000
_cell.length_c   1.000
_cell.angle_alpha   90.00
_cell.angle_beta   90.00
_cell.angle_gamma   90.00
#
_symmetry.space_group_name_H-M   'P 1'
#
loop_
_entity.id
_entity.type
_entity.pdbx_description
1 polymer ?
#
loop_
_entity_poly.entity_id
_entity_poly.type
_entity_poly.pdbx_seq_one_letter_code
_entity_poly.pdbx_strand_id
1 'polypeptide(L)'
;MRNCIAFFVCVMVVSARTYWHRSRNAGKRITHVFYHPVTPEWDKLSVTWMKWDEIPLTVSDAVAKGWSLRDKCQARAYFQGRRYIRNGDLTLMLLFDANDKIAGIQTGIPTSTVCKRMGSPWKRENDSYVVTAYFKDPSLICSHRYDSEAKYFGDRLLIQKSSKANGFVQVPLLERGLLGGMWTKGECFWSMGKMYWYDLLNVFDCNSLFPVFVMYTNGVLNGFGWILPFKLDNPRFVYPTNVSFPYLFKRDTIPACFWTADHLSMMHVYLDSNPFFNIC
;
A
#
# COMPACT_ATOMS: atom_id res chain seq x y z
N MET A 1 -23.85 9.40 50.83
CA MET A 1 -24.15 8.52 49.68
C MET A 1 -24.40 9.40 48.47
N ARG A 2 -23.45 9.39 47.53
CA ARG A 2 -23.47 10.12 46.26
C ARG A 2 -24.25 9.30 45.23
N ASN A 3 -25.03 9.95 44.37
CA ASN A 3 -24.92 9.86 42.90
C ASN A 3 -26.15 10.53 42.25
N CYS A 4 -25.99 11.78 41.82
CA CYS A 4 -26.84 12.37 40.79
C CYS A 4 -26.11 12.22 39.45
N ILE A 5 -26.72 11.46 38.54
CA ILE A 5 -26.28 11.26 37.16
C ILE A 5 -26.65 12.51 36.37
N ALA A 6 -25.65 13.20 35.82
CA ALA A 6 -25.83 14.32 34.90
C ALA A 6 -25.89 13.81 33.46
N PHE A 7 -27.03 14.00 32.81
CA PHE A 7 -27.17 13.88 31.36
C PHE A 7 -26.69 15.18 30.70
N PHE A 8 -25.59 15.13 29.96
CA PHE A 8 -25.17 16.23 29.07
C PHE A 8 -25.84 16.06 27.71
N VAL A 9 -26.83 16.91 27.42
CA VAL A 9 -27.36 17.12 26.06
C VAL A 9 -26.71 18.40 25.54
N CYS A 10 -25.80 18.27 24.58
CA CYS A 10 -25.19 19.42 23.92
C CYS A 10 -26.05 19.81 22.70
N VAL A 11 -26.82 20.88 22.84
CA VAL A 11 -27.57 21.53 21.74
C VAL A 11 -26.61 22.44 20.98
N MET A 12 -26.23 22.09 19.76
CA MET A 12 -25.53 23.02 18.88
C MET A 12 -26.52 23.97 18.22
N VAL A 13 -26.47 25.25 18.64
CA VAL A 13 -27.17 26.36 18.00
C VAL A 13 -26.35 26.80 16.77
N VAL A 14 -26.88 26.57 15.58
CA VAL A 14 -26.32 27.09 14.33
C VAL A 14 -26.87 28.51 14.11
N SER A 15 -26.08 29.52 14.44
CA SER A 15 -26.36 30.92 14.11
C SER A 15 -25.99 31.17 12.63
N ALA A 16 -26.99 31.18 11.75
CA ALA A 16 -26.85 31.69 10.38
C ALA A 16 -26.89 33.23 10.39
N ARG A 17 -25.76 33.88 10.13
CA ARG A 17 -25.72 35.30 9.73
C ARG A 17 -25.55 35.39 8.22
N THR A 18 -26.65 35.61 7.52
CA THR A 18 -26.68 36.05 6.13
C THR A 18 -26.22 37.51 6.03
N TYR A 19 -25.03 37.74 5.49
CA TYR A 19 -24.63 39.06 4.98
C TYR A 19 -24.79 39.08 3.46
N TRP A 20 -25.81 39.80 3.01
CA TRP A 20 -26.01 40.17 1.62
C TRP A 20 -25.07 41.33 1.28
N HIS A 21 -24.13 41.13 0.37
CA HIS A 21 -23.58 42.22 -0.43
C HIS A 21 -23.68 41.87 -1.91
N ARG A 22 -24.55 42.63 -2.57
CA ARG A 22 -24.85 42.62 -3.99
C ARG A 22 -23.72 43.33 -4.72
N SER A 23 -22.89 42.61 -5.48
CA SER A 23 -22.05 43.22 -6.53
C SER A 23 -22.39 42.57 -7.86
N ARG A 24 -23.05 43.37 -8.71
CA ARG A 24 -23.33 43.05 -10.10
C ARG A 24 -22.04 43.28 -10.88
N ASN A 25 -21.45 42.23 -11.43
CA ASN A 25 -20.81 42.29 -12.74
C ASN A 25 -20.91 40.93 -13.41
N ALA A 26 -21.58 40.95 -14.55
CA ALA A 26 -21.80 39.82 -15.42
C ALA A 26 -20.52 39.48 -16.20
N GLY A 27 -20.35 38.20 -16.53
CA GLY A 27 -19.55 37.80 -17.69
C GLY A 27 -18.12 37.35 -17.43
N LYS A 28 -17.95 36.19 -16.78
CA LYS A 28 -17.05 35.09 -17.22
C LYS A 28 -17.10 33.96 -16.19
N ARG A 29 -17.80 32.88 -16.55
CA ARG A 29 -17.80 31.63 -15.78
C ARG A 29 -16.45 30.95 -16.02
N ILE A 30 -15.46 31.30 -15.21
CA ILE A 30 -14.22 30.53 -15.11
C ILE A 30 -14.43 29.55 -13.95
N THR A 31 -14.85 28.33 -14.26
CA THR A 31 -14.84 27.22 -13.31
C THR A 31 -13.40 26.71 -13.20
N HIS A 32 -12.53 27.46 -12.51
CA HIS A 32 -11.34 26.86 -11.93
C HIS A 32 -11.77 26.19 -10.64
N VAL A 33 -12.21 24.93 -10.75
CA VAL A 33 -12.11 24.01 -9.62
C VAL A 33 -10.62 23.89 -9.35
N PHE A 34 -10.14 24.58 -8.32
CA PHE A 34 -8.79 24.39 -7.81
C PHE A 34 -8.68 22.94 -7.33
N TYR A 35 -8.21 22.07 -8.22
CA TYR A 35 -7.76 20.74 -7.86
C TYR A 35 -6.50 20.96 -7.04
N HIS A 36 -6.63 21.05 -5.71
CA HIS A 36 -5.47 20.87 -4.86
C HIS A 36 -4.99 19.43 -5.09
N PRO A 37 -3.77 19.21 -5.62
CA PRO A 37 -3.22 17.87 -5.68
C PRO A 37 -3.17 17.33 -4.26
N VAL A 38 -3.80 16.18 -4.03
CA VAL A 38 -3.72 15.51 -2.73
C VAL A 38 -2.31 14.97 -2.60
N THR A 39 -1.56 15.52 -1.65
CA THR A 39 -0.26 14.99 -1.25
C THR A 39 -0.48 13.99 -0.12
N PRO A 40 0.11 12.79 -0.18
CA PRO A 40 -0.04 11.83 0.90
C PRO A 40 0.75 12.30 2.12
N GLU A 41 0.18 12.07 3.31
CA GLU A 41 0.77 12.45 4.60
C GLU A 41 1.37 11.24 5.32
N TRP A 42 2.11 10.39 4.60
CA TRP A 42 2.65 9.15 5.17
C TRP A 42 3.92 9.44 6.01
N ASP A 43 3.77 9.38 7.33
CA ASP A 43 4.84 9.55 8.31
C ASP A 43 5.10 8.29 9.16
N LYS A 44 4.32 7.22 8.92
CA LYS A 44 4.45 5.91 9.54
C LYS A 44 4.28 4.81 8.51
N LEU A 45 5.04 3.73 8.69
CA LEU A 45 4.99 2.54 7.85
C LEU A 45 4.97 1.32 8.77
N SER A 46 3.98 0.46 8.62
CA SER A 46 3.92 -0.80 9.37
C SER A 46 3.47 -1.95 8.51
N VAL A 47 3.77 -3.17 8.95
CA VAL A 47 3.33 -4.41 8.30
C VAL A 47 2.70 -5.36 9.31
N THR A 48 2.07 -6.43 8.82
CA THR A 48 1.44 -7.49 9.63
C THR A 48 0.15 -7.07 10.30
N TRP A 49 -0.96 -7.63 9.83
CA TRP A 49 -2.29 -7.38 10.38
C TRP A 49 -2.38 -7.67 11.88
N MET A 50 -2.95 -6.74 12.67
CA MET A 50 -3.19 -6.83 14.13
C MET A 50 -1.96 -6.91 15.05
N LYS A 51 -0.75 -7.09 14.50
CA LYS A 51 0.51 -7.08 15.28
C LYS A 51 1.41 -5.88 14.98
N TRP A 52 1.15 -5.17 13.88
CA TRP A 52 1.80 -3.91 13.48
C TRP A 52 3.31 -3.87 13.78
N ASP A 53 4.11 -4.52 12.94
CA ASP A 53 5.58 -4.38 12.96
C ASP A 53 5.96 -3.04 12.30
N GLU A 54 6.37 -2.07 13.11
CA GLU A 54 6.78 -0.74 12.64
C GLU A 54 8.10 -0.80 11.85
N ILE A 55 8.04 -0.33 10.61
CA ILE A 55 9.16 -0.32 9.69
C ILE A 55 10.00 0.95 9.87
N PRO A 56 11.33 0.82 9.99
CA PRO A 56 12.23 1.97 10.09
C PRO A 56 12.17 2.82 8.81
N LEU A 57 12.03 4.13 8.99
CA LEU A 57 11.97 5.09 7.88
C LEU A 57 13.35 5.64 7.50
N THR A 58 14.38 5.37 8.30
CA THR A 58 15.76 5.77 8.04
C THR A 58 16.73 4.58 8.11
N VAL A 59 17.86 4.68 7.42
CA VAL A 59 18.93 3.67 7.50
C VAL A 59 19.44 3.51 8.93
N SER A 60 19.60 4.61 9.67
CA SER A 60 20.06 4.58 11.07
C SER A 60 19.12 3.75 11.95
N ASP A 61 17.81 4.00 11.85
CA ASP A 61 16.81 3.24 12.61
C ASP A 61 16.77 1.77 12.17
N ALA A 62 16.98 1.52 10.88
CA ALA A 62 17.01 0.16 10.34
C ALA A 62 18.20 -0.62 10.90
N VAL A 63 19.40 -0.06 10.86
CA VAL A 63 20.59 -0.69 11.44
C VAL A 63 20.42 -0.92 12.94
N ALA A 64 19.87 0.04 13.67
CA ALA A 64 19.57 -0.11 15.10
C ALA A 64 18.55 -1.26 15.37
N LYS A 65 17.64 -1.52 14.43
CA LYS A 65 16.66 -2.63 14.48
C LYS A 65 17.18 -3.93 13.82
N GLY A 66 18.48 -4.05 13.57
CA GLY A 66 19.12 -5.28 13.07
C GLY A 66 18.99 -5.50 11.56
N TRP A 67 18.64 -4.48 10.79
CA TRP A 67 18.66 -4.55 9.33
C TRP A 67 20.08 -4.31 8.80
N SER A 68 20.51 -5.11 7.82
CA SER A 68 21.82 -4.98 7.20
C SER A 68 21.71 -4.74 5.69
N LEU A 69 22.65 -3.96 5.16
CA LEU A 69 22.77 -3.69 3.73
C LEU A 69 23.09 -4.99 2.98
N ARG A 70 22.24 -5.33 2.01
CA ARG A 70 22.45 -6.45 1.09
C ARG A 70 22.95 -5.98 -0.26
N ASP A 71 22.25 -5.01 -0.85
CA ASP A 71 22.55 -4.52 -2.19
C ASP A 71 22.65 -2.99 -2.22
N LYS A 72 23.63 -2.47 -2.96
CA LYS A 72 23.77 -1.04 -3.21
C LYS A 72 23.01 -0.63 -4.47
N CYS A 73 22.79 0.66 -4.64
CA CYS A 73 22.34 1.22 -5.91
C CYS A 73 23.29 0.81 -7.04
N GLN A 74 22.74 0.31 -8.15
CA GLN A 74 23.49 -0.08 -9.35
C GLN A 74 22.77 0.44 -10.60
N ALA A 75 23.52 1.01 -11.54
CA ALA A 75 22.97 1.64 -12.75
C ALA A 75 22.14 0.68 -13.64
N ARG A 76 22.40 -0.63 -13.58
CA ARG A 76 21.73 -1.65 -14.39
C ARG A 76 20.88 -2.63 -13.57
N ALA A 77 20.65 -2.34 -12.28
CA ALA A 77 19.76 -3.17 -11.47
C ALA A 77 18.30 -3.03 -11.94
N TYR A 78 17.54 -4.11 -11.84
CA TYR A 78 16.11 -4.09 -12.17
C TYR A 78 15.29 -3.27 -11.18
N PHE A 79 15.83 -2.98 -10.00
CA PHE A 79 15.24 -2.17 -8.95
C PHE A 79 16.22 -1.04 -8.57
N GLN A 80 15.69 0.03 -8.00
CA GLN A 80 16.42 1.18 -7.49
C GLN A 80 16.35 1.21 -5.95
N GLY A 81 17.43 1.67 -5.32
CA GLY A 81 17.56 1.79 -3.86
C GLY A 81 18.63 0.89 -3.27
N ARG A 82 19.06 1.24 -2.06
CA ARG A 82 19.91 0.39 -1.23
C ARG A 82 19.01 -0.58 -0.47
N ARG A 83 19.18 -1.88 -0.74
CA ARG A 83 18.34 -2.93 -0.18
C ARG A 83 18.88 -3.39 1.16
N TYR A 84 18.01 -3.41 2.16
CA TYR A 84 18.30 -3.91 3.50
C TYR A 84 17.42 -5.11 3.83
N ILE A 85 18.00 -6.09 4.52
CA ILE A 85 17.32 -7.30 4.98
C ILE A 85 17.53 -7.48 6.49
N ARG A 86 16.61 -8.17 7.17
CA ARG A 86 16.73 -8.49 8.60
C ARG A 86 16.84 -10.00 8.77
N ASN A 87 17.90 -10.47 9.43
CA ASN A 87 18.11 -11.90 9.74
C ASN A 87 18.06 -12.84 8.51
N GLY A 88 18.52 -12.37 7.34
CA GLY A 88 18.49 -13.16 6.09
C GLY A 88 17.08 -13.34 5.48
N ASP A 89 16.04 -12.78 6.12
CA ASP A 89 14.66 -12.91 5.68
C ASP A 89 14.39 -12.05 4.44
N LEU A 90 13.97 -12.69 3.34
CA LEU A 90 13.65 -12.04 2.07
C LEU A 90 12.18 -11.67 1.93
N THR A 91 11.31 -12.10 2.85
CA THR A 91 9.87 -11.84 2.76
C THR A 91 9.52 -10.35 2.91
N LEU A 92 10.38 -9.60 3.60
CA LEU A 92 10.34 -8.15 3.66
C LEU A 92 11.75 -7.59 3.55
N MET A 93 11.98 -6.81 2.50
CA MET A 93 13.21 -6.08 2.28
C MET A 93 12.89 -4.59 2.13
N LEU A 94 13.75 -3.75 2.68
CA LEU A 94 13.57 -2.29 2.65
C LEU A 94 14.47 -1.68 1.60
N LEU A 95 13.97 -0.71 0.85
CA LEU A 95 14.74 0.06 -0.12
C LEU A 95 14.91 1.49 0.38
N PHE A 96 16.14 1.90 0.64
CA PHE A 96 16.47 3.28 1.04
C PHE A 96 17.03 4.07 -0.15
N ASP A 97 16.66 5.35 -0.23
CA ASP A 97 17.22 6.29 -1.21
C ASP A 97 18.65 6.72 -0.86
N ALA A 98 19.25 7.59 -1.66
CA ALA A 98 20.60 8.12 -1.44
C ALA A 98 20.71 9.02 -0.19
N ASN A 99 19.60 9.48 0.37
CA ASN A 99 19.53 10.35 1.55
C ASN A 99 19.15 9.57 2.83
N ASP A 100 19.35 8.26 2.83
CA ASP A 100 19.06 7.37 3.95
C ASP A 100 17.58 7.29 4.36
N LYS A 101 16.63 7.68 3.49
CA LYS A 101 15.18 7.59 3.76
C LYS A 101 14.54 6.41 3.04
N ILE A 102 13.50 5.82 3.63
CA ILE A 102 12.74 4.74 3.00
C ILE A 102 12.14 5.24 1.68
N ALA A 103 12.28 4.42 0.65
CA ALA A 103 11.85 4.74 -0.71
C ALA A 103 10.97 3.64 -1.32
N GLY A 104 10.97 2.44 -0.73
CA GLY A 104 10.15 1.33 -1.18
C GLY A 104 10.34 0.09 -0.33
N ILE A 105 9.59 -0.95 -0.65
CA ILE A 105 9.69 -2.28 -0.06
C ILE A 105 9.68 -3.36 -1.13
N GLN A 106 10.21 -4.52 -0.78
CA GLN A 106 10.14 -5.71 -1.62
C GLN A 106 9.71 -6.93 -0.80
N THR A 107 9.08 -7.86 -1.50
CA THR A 107 8.76 -9.19 -0.97
C THR A 107 9.37 -10.23 -1.88
N GLY A 108 10.28 -11.01 -1.32
CA GLY A 108 10.88 -12.18 -1.93
C GLY A 108 10.18 -13.45 -1.46
N ILE A 109 9.96 -14.38 -2.37
CA ILE A 109 9.48 -15.73 -2.08
C ILE A 109 10.47 -16.75 -2.65
N PRO A 110 10.74 -17.87 -1.97
CA PRO A 110 11.61 -18.90 -2.50
C PRO A 110 11.06 -19.51 -3.80
N THR A 111 11.92 -19.81 -4.77
CA THR A 111 11.50 -20.52 -5.98
C THR A 111 11.00 -21.93 -5.70
N SER A 112 11.44 -22.55 -4.60
CA SER A 112 10.97 -23.86 -4.13
C SER A 112 9.50 -23.86 -3.68
N THR A 113 8.94 -22.72 -3.31
CA THR A 113 7.52 -22.58 -2.93
C THR A 113 6.61 -22.55 -4.14
N VAL A 114 7.14 -22.29 -5.35
CA VAL A 114 6.33 -22.09 -6.55
C VAL A 114 6.51 -23.24 -7.53
N CYS A 115 5.42 -23.96 -7.84
CA CYS A 115 5.45 -25.10 -8.77
C CYS A 115 5.60 -24.69 -10.24
N LYS A 116 5.29 -23.45 -10.60
CA LYS A 116 5.37 -22.91 -11.96
C LYS A 116 6.14 -21.59 -11.97
N ARG A 117 6.68 -21.23 -13.13
CA ARG A 117 7.33 -19.94 -13.30
C ARG A 117 6.32 -18.81 -13.13
N MET A 118 6.62 -17.87 -12.24
CA MET A 118 5.77 -16.70 -12.05
C MET A 118 5.94 -15.69 -13.18
N GLY A 119 4.81 -15.15 -13.63
CA GLY A 119 4.77 -14.06 -14.60
C GLY A 119 5.05 -12.69 -13.97
N SER A 120 4.83 -11.64 -14.75
CA SER A 120 4.78 -10.26 -14.24
C SER A 120 3.79 -10.16 -13.06
N PRO A 121 4.09 -9.42 -11.97
CA PRO A 121 5.21 -8.49 -11.79
C PRO A 121 6.52 -9.11 -11.28
N TRP A 122 6.57 -10.42 -11.07
CA TRP A 122 7.66 -11.08 -10.37
C TRP A 122 8.98 -11.02 -11.14
N LYS A 123 10.05 -10.71 -10.41
CA LYS A 123 11.43 -10.74 -10.89
C LYS A 123 12.16 -11.90 -10.25
N ARG A 124 12.66 -12.82 -11.07
CA ARG A 124 13.49 -13.92 -10.58
C ARG A 124 14.88 -13.39 -10.25
N GLU A 125 15.33 -13.64 -9.03
CA GLU A 125 16.65 -13.30 -8.50
C GLU A 125 17.19 -14.53 -7.78
N ASN A 126 18.14 -15.24 -8.40
CA ASN A 126 18.66 -16.53 -7.92
C ASN A 126 17.50 -17.51 -7.59
N ASP A 127 17.39 -17.91 -6.33
CA ASP A 127 16.40 -18.85 -5.79
C ASP A 127 15.18 -18.14 -5.20
N SER A 128 14.88 -16.92 -5.66
CA SER A 128 13.69 -16.18 -5.22
C SER A 128 12.98 -15.45 -6.35
N TYR A 129 11.67 -15.26 -6.19
CA TYR A 129 10.88 -14.30 -6.95
C TYR A 129 10.62 -13.07 -6.09
N VAL A 130 10.87 -11.89 -6.64
CA VAL A 130 10.76 -10.61 -5.93
C VAL A 130 9.72 -9.72 -6.61
N VAL A 131 8.84 -9.13 -5.80
CA VAL A 131 7.95 -8.04 -6.20
C VAL A 131 8.34 -6.75 -5.46
N THR A 132 8.16 -5.59 -6.10
CA THR A 132 8.64 -4.30 -5.58
C THR A 132 7.53 -3.25 -5.58
N ALA A 133 7.43 -2.51 -4.48
CA ALA A 133 6.64 -1.29 -4.37
C ALA A 133 7.53 -0.10 -4.02
N TYR A 134 7.26 1.05 -4.60
CA TYR A 134 7.96 2.31 -4.35
C TYR A 134 7.02 3.38 -3.82
N PHE A 135 7.55 4.18 -2.90
CA PHE A 135 6.89 5.35 -2.31
C PHE A 135 7.30 6.67 -2.98
N LYS A 136 8.29 6.59 -3.88
CA LYS A 136 8.95 7.68 -4.58
C LYS A 136 9.14 7.32 -6.05
N ASP A 137 9.55 8.28 -6.88
CA ASP A 137 9.98 8.02 -8.25
C ASP A 137 11.31 7.24 -8.26
N PRO A 138 11.33 6.00 -8.79
CA PRO A 138 12.52 5.15 -8.78
C PRO A 138 13.72 5.77 -9.49
N SER A 139 13.51 6.62 -10.50
CA SER A 139 14.59 7.28 -11.24
C SER A 139 15.41 8.24 -10.40
N LEU A 140 14.86 8.69 -9.27
CA LEU A 140 15.49 9.65 -8.36
C LEU A 140 16.05 9.00 -7.10
N ILE A 141 15.65 7.76 -6.76
CA ILE A 141 16.02 7.07 -5.51
C ILE A 141 17.54 6.99 -5.31
N CYS A 142 18.28 6.66 -6.35
CA CYS A 142 19.74 6.50 -6.27
C CYS A 142 20.50 7.82 -6.54
N SER A 143 19.81 8.96 -6.51
CA SER A 143 20.39 10.29 -6.66
C SER A 143 20.09 11.15 -5.43
N HIS A 144 20.97 12.07 -5.07
CA HIS A 144 20.73 13.04 -3.99
C HIS A 144 19.77 14.17 -4.40
N ARG A 145 18.79 13.88 -5.26
CA ARG A 145 17.84 14.85 -5.80
C ARG A 145 16.55 14.96 -5.00
N TYR A 146 16.32 14.03 -4.08
CA TYR A 146 15.21 14.14 -3.14
C TYR A 146 15.52 15.15 -2.05
N ASP A 147 14.49 15.83 -1.59
CA ASP A 147 14.54 16.66 -0.40
C ASP A 147 14.82 15.78 0.84
N SER A 148 15.94 16.01 1.50
CA SER A 148 16.33 15.32 2.74
C SER A 148 15.48 15.74 3.94
N GLU A 149 14.82 16.90 3.85
CA GLU A 149 14.00 17.51 4.92
C GLU A 149 12.50 17.21 4.76
N ALA A 150 12.13 16.44 3.74
CA ALA A 150 10.74 16.05 3.51
C ALA A 150 10.13 15.39 4.76
N LYS A 151 9.02 15.96 5.24
CA LYS A 151 8.26 15.47 6.41
C LYS A 151 7.72 14.04 6.20
N TYR A 152 7.22 13.77 4.99
CA TYR A 152 6.60 12.50 4.63
C TYR A 152 7.56 11.66 3.78
N PHE A 153 7.54 10.34 3.94
CA PHE A 153 8.53 9.47 3.29
C PHE A 153 8.23 9.18 1.81
N GLY A 154 7.07 9.56 1.29
CA GLY A 154 6.68 9.27 -0.08
C GLY A 154 5.62 10.23 -0.61
N ASP A 155 5.50 10.29 -1.93
CA ASP A 155 4.55 11.14 -2.66
C ASP A 155 3.61 10.33 -3.58
N ARG A 156 3.87 9.03 -3.74
CA ARG A 156 3.14 8.13 -4.64
C ARG A 156 3.30 6.69 -4.21
N LEU A 157 2.41 5.81 -4.66
CA LEU A 157 2.62 4.36 -4.58
C LEU A 157 2.74 3.78 -6.00
N LEU A 158 3.87 3.18 -6.31
CA LEU A 158 4.14 2.53 -7.60
C LEU A 158 4.45 1.05 -7.39
N ILE A 159 3.72 0.18 -8.07
CA ILE A 159 4.06 -1.24 -8.11
C ILE A 159 4.85 -1.54 -9.37
N GLN A 160 6.04 -2.11 -9.21
CA GLN A 160 6.87 -2.49 -10.34
C GLN A 160 6.25 -3.66 -11.10
N LYS A 161 5.79 -3.41 -12.33
CA LYS A 161 5.28 -4.40 -13.28
C LYS A 161 6.37 -4.93 -14.22
N SER A 162 7.37 -4.11 -14.56
CA SER A 162 8.49 -4.53 -15.40
C SER A 162 9.80 -3.86 -14.99
N SER A 163 10.91 -4.26 -15.62
CA SER A 163 12.23 -3.65 -15.42
C SER A 163 12.47 -2.43 -16.32
N LYS A 164 11.45 -1.98 -17.07
CA LYS A 164 11.51 -0.80 -17.96
C LYS A 164 10.96 0.45 -17.25
N ALA A 165 11.33 1.64 -17.73
CA ALA A 165 10.99 2.94 -17.13
C ALA A 165 9.48 3.25 -17.04
N ASN A 166 8.68 2.77 -17.98
CA ASN A 166 7.21 2.81 -17.97
C ASN A 166 6.58 1.54 -17.37
N GLY A 167 7.38 0.78 -16.62
CA GLY A 167 7.04 -0.52 -16.07
C GLY A 167 6.36 -0.47 -14.71
N PHE A 168 5.57 0.56 -14.40
CA PHE A 168 4.94 0.72 -13.09
C PHE A 168 3.41 0.80 -13.22
N VAL A 169 2.73 0.20 -12.24
CA VAL A 169 1.32 0.50 -11.95
C VAL A 169 1.31 1.59 -10.89
N GLN A 170 0.87 2.79 -11.26
CA GLN A 170 0.67 3.85 -10.30
C GLN A 170 -0.68 3.69 -9.61
N VAL A 171 -0.66 3.60 -8.28
CA VAL A 171 -1.87 3.52 -7.47
C VAL A 171 -2.40 4.94 -7.23
N PRO A 172 -3.65 5.24 -7.57
CA PRO A 172 -4.27 6.53 -7.28
C PRO A 172 -4.29 6.83 -5.78
N LEU A 173 -3.94 8.03 -5.36
CA LEU A 173 -4.02 8.40 -3.93
C LEU A 173 -5.46 8.55 -3.41
N LEU A 174 -6.40 8.80 -4.33
CA LEU A 174 -7.83 8.91 -4.02
C LEU A 174 -8.59 7.74 -4.63
N GLU A 175 -9.52 7.15 -3.87
CA GLU A 175 -10.33 5.99 -4.26
C GLU A 175 -11.08 6.21 -5.58
N ARG A 176 -11.59 7.43 -5.80
CA ARG A 176 -12.28 7.80 -7.06
C ARG A 176 -11.41 7.63 -8.31
N GLY A 177 -10.09 7.65 -8.16
CA GLY A 177 -9.15 7.43 -9.25
C GLY A 177 -9.07 5.98 -9.72
N LEU A 178 -9.65 5.04 -8.96
CA LEU A 178 -9.74 3.64 -9.37
C LEU A 178 -10.88 3.37 -10.36
N LEU A 179 -11.85 4.29 -10.46
CA LEU A 179 -13.03 4.12 -11.31
C LEU A 179 -12.63 3.96 -12.79
N GLY A 180 -13.16 2.92 -13.43
CA GLY A 180 -12.85 2.59 -14.82
C GLY A 180 -11.45 2.00 -15.06
N GLY A 181 -10.67 1.77 -14.01
CA GLY A 181 -9.38 1.09 -14.08
C GLY A 181 -9.47 -0.43 -13.99
N MET A 182 -8.30 -1.08 -13.86
CA MET A 182 -8.19 -2.54 -13.69
C MET A 182 -8.45 -3.01 -12.25
N TRP A 183 -9.03 -2.17 -11.39
CA TRP A 183 -9.18 -2.47 -9.97
C TRP A 183 -10.56 -3.05 -9.67
N THR A 184 -10.59 -4.28 -9.19
CA THR A 184 -11.79 -4.96 -8.75
C THR A 184 -12.10 -4.57 -7.31
N LYS A 185 -13.28 -4.01 -7.08
CA LYS A 185 -13.73 -3.63 -5.73
C LYS A 185 -13.92 -4.87 -4.86
N GLY A 186 -13.27 -4.87 -3.69
CA GLY A 186 -13.47 -5.82 -2.62
C GLY A 186 -14.50 -5.33 -1.60
N GLU A 187 -14.42 -5.90 -0.40
CA GLU A 187 -15.26 -5.50 0.73
C GLU A 187 -14.55 -4.52 1.67
N CYS A 188 -15.34 -4.00 2.60
CA CYS A 188 -14.81 -3.26 3.74
C CYS A 188 -14.43 -4.25 4.85
N PHE A 189 -13.21 -4.12 5.37
CA PHE A 189 -12.76 -4.92 6.49
C PHE A 189 -12.22 -4.01 7.60
N TRP A 190 -12.68 -4.23 8.83
CA TRP A 190 -12.25 -3.46 10.00
C TRP A 190 -10.72 -3.55 10.17
N SER A 191 -10.05 -2.41 10.37
CA SER A 191 -8.58 -2.23 10.43
C SER A 191 -7.81 -2.42 9.12
N MET A 192 -8.51 -2.65 8.01
CA MET A 192 -7.93 -2.66 6.65
C MET A 192 -8.52 -1.54 5.78
N GLY A 193 -9.72 -1.07 6.10
CA GLY A 193 -10.47 -0.15 5.24
C GLY A 193 -11.09 -0.90 4.07
N LYS A 194 -11.29 -0.19 2.97
CA LYS A 194 -11.91 -0.71 1.77
C LYS A 194 -10.89 -1.27 0.80
N MET A 195 -11.02 -2.54 0.47
CA MET A 195 -10.04 -3.25 -0.35
C MET A 195 -10.35 -3.15 -1.85
N TYR A 196 -9.31 -3.07 -2.66
CA TYR A 196 -9.38 -3.18 -4.12
C TYR A 196 -8.25 -4.08 -4.62
N TRP A 197 -8.57 -4.95 -5.58
CA TRP A 197 -7.68 -6.00 -6.08
C TRP A 197 -7.28 -5.69 -7.51
N TYR A 198 -5.99 -5.77 -7.84
CA TYR A 198 -5.55 -5.47 -9.20
C TYR A 198 -5.85 -6.63 -10.15
N ASP A 199 -6.59 -6.33 -11.22
CA ASP A 199 -6.87 -7.21 -12.35
C ASP A 199 -7.49 -8.57 -11.98
N LEU A 200 -8.26 -8.63 -10.88
CA LEU A 200 -8.71 -9.87 -10.28
C LEU A 200 -9.68 -10.67 -11.17
N LEU A 201 -10.50 -9.97 -11.98
CA LEU A 201 -11.52 -10.61 -12.82
C LEU A 201 -10.92 -11.35 -14.03
N ASN A 202 -9.66 -11.09 -14.38
CA ASN A 202 -8.96 -11.73 -15.49
C ASN A 202 -8.04 -12.87 -15.04
N VAL A 203 -8.12 -13.28 -13.76
CA VAL A 203 -7.28 -14.34 -13.19
C VAL A 203 -7.94 -15.71 -13.40
N PHE A 204 -7.45 -16.44 -14.40
CA PHE A 204 -7.83 -17.84 -14.64
C PHE A 204 -6.84 -18.83 -14.02
N ASP A 205 -5.55 -18.48 -13.99
CA ASP A 205 -4.49 -19.23 -13.30
C ASP A 205 -3.93 -18.37 -12.16
N CYS A 206 -3.90 -18.91 -10.95
CA CYS A 206 -3.32 -18.24 -9.78
C CYS A 206 -1.85 -17.86 -9.98
N ASN A 207 -1.11 -18.54 -10.86
CA ASN A 207 0.27 -18.21 -11.20
C ASN A 207 0.39 -16.92 -12.05
N SER A 208 -0.70 -16.47 -12.69
CA SER A 208 -0.75 -15.20 -13.41
C SER A 208 -1.33 -14.05 -12.57
N LEU A 209 -1.63 -14.29 -11.29
CA LEU A 209 -2.13 -13.27 -10.38
C LEU A 209 -1.12 -12.11 -10.27
N PHE A 210 -1.59 -10.91 -10.55
CA PHE A 210 -0.89 -9.71 -10.12
C PHE A 210 -1.14 -9.54 -8.62
N PRO A 211 -0.15 -9.76 -7.74
CA PRO A 211 -0.37 -10.11 -6.36
C PRO A 211 -0.64 -8.87 -5.49
N VAL A 212 -1.38 -7.87 -5.96
CA VAL A 212 -1.57 -6.59 -5.24
C VAL A 212 -3.03 -6.35 -4.91
N PHE A 213 -3.24 -5.95 -3.66
CA PHE A 213 -4.42 -5.23 -3.24
C PHE A 213 -4.04 -3.88 -2.63
N VAL A 214 -4.97 -2.93 -2.68
CA VAL A 214 -4.82 -1.59 -2.11
C VAL A 214 -5.98 -1.30 -1.17
N MET A 215 -5.75 -0.42 -0.21
CA MET A 215 -6.63 -0.15 0.91
C MET A 215 -6.91 1.35 1.00
N TYR A 216 -8.20 1.70 1.13
CA TYR A 216 -8.65 3.09 1.28
C TYR A 216 -9.52 3.26 2.52
N THR A 217 -9.28 4.35 3.25
CA THR A 217 -10.08 4.82 4.39
C THR A 217 -10.53 6.24 4.06
N ASN A 218 -11.82 6.53 4.18
CA ASN A 218 -12.41 7.84 3.82
C ASN A 218 -12.03 8.32 2.40
N GLY A 219 -11.88 7.39 1.45
CA GLY A 219 -11.52 7.69 0.07
C GLY A 219 -10.05 8.04 -0.18
N VAL A 220 -9.16 7.90 0.82
CA VAL A 220 -7.72 8.18 0.72
C VAL A 220 -6.92 6.88 0.90
N LEU A 221 -5.87 6.70 0.10
CA LEU A 221 -4.98 5.54 0.16
C LEU A 221 -4.25 5.49 1.51
N ASN A 222 -4.58 4.50 2.33
CA ASN A 222 -3.97 4.27 3.65
C ASN A 222 -3.09 3.02 3.67
N GLY A 223 -3.11 2.19 2.63
CA GLY A 223 -2.22 1.03 2.56
C GLY A 223 -2.36 0.19 1.31
N PHE A 224 -1.60 -0.88 1.27
CA PHE A 224 -1.63 -1.89 0.24
C PHE A 224 -1.17 -3.22 0.80
N GLY A 225 -1.12 -4.25 -0.04
CA GLY A 225 -0.54 -5.50 0.38
C GLY A 225 -0.37 -6.48 -0.76
N TRP A 226 0.19 -7.63 -0.39
CA TRP A 226 0.44 -8.72 -1.30
C TRP A 226 -0.50 -9.88 -1.02
N ILE A 227 -1.07 -10.47 -2.06
CA ILE A 227 -1.84 -11.72 -1.97
C ILE A 227 -1.18 -12.79 -2.83
N LEU A 228 -0.95 -13.96 -2.24
CA LEU A 228 -0.20 -15.05 -2.84
C LEU A 228 -1.01 -16.35 -2.76
N PRO A 229 -1.07 -17.14 -3.84
CA PRO A 229 -1.86 -18.37 -3.91
C PRO A 229 -1.13 -19.59 -3.34
N PHE A 230 -0.29 -19.38 -2.32
CA PHE A 230 0.47 -20.43 -1.65
C PHE A 230 0.77 -20.01 -0.20
N LYS A 231 1.07 -21.00 0.64
CA LYS A 231 1.47 -20.78 2.02
C LYS A 231 2.91 -20.27 2.08
N LEU A 232 3.12 -19.19 2.81
CA LEU A 232 4.45 -18.73 3.22
C LEU A 232 4.55 -18.82 4.73
N ASP A 233 5.42 -19.68 5.26
CA ASP A 233 5.63 -19.82 6.70
C ASP A 233 6.44 -18.63 7.24
N ASN A 234 5.78 -17.48 7.40
CA ASN A 234 6.35 -16.27 7.98
C ASN A 234 5.26 -15.48 8.72
N PRO A 235 5.52 -15.02 9.96
CA PRO A 235 4.51 -14.40 10.82
C PRO A 235 3.96 -13.07 10.29
N ARG A 236 4.55 -12.49 9.23
CA ARG A 236 4.03 -11.29 8.57
C ARG A 236 2.82 -11.55 7.69
N PHE A 237 2.59 -12.79 7.30
CA PHE A 237 1.46 -13.18 6.46
C PHE A 237 0.29 -13.64 7.31
N VAL A 238 -0.89 -13.18 6.91
CA VAL A 238 -2.18 -13.69 7.37
C VAL A 238 -2.63 -14.73 6.35
N TYR A 239 -3.27 -15.79 6.83
CA TYR A 239 -3.82 -16.84 5.98
C TYR A 239 -5.34 -16.70 5.96
N PRO A 240 -5.92 -16.00 4.95
CA PRO A 240 -7.36 -15.98 4.82
C PRO A 240 -7.87 -17.39 4.49
N THR A 241 -9.04 -17.72 5.02
CA THR A 241 -9.73 -18.97 4.76
C THR A 241 -11.00 -18.69 3.97
N ASN A 242 -11.66 -19.74 3.47
CA ASN A 242 -12.95 -19.61 2.79
C ASN A 242 -14.00 -18.88 3.65
N VAL A 243 -13.88 -18.93 4.98
CA VAL A 243 -14.75 -18.21 5.92
C VAL A 243 -14.50 -16.70 5.89
N SER A 244 -13.26 -16.25 5.63
CA SER A 244 -12.93 -14.83 5.57
C SER A 244 -13.18 -14.20 4.20
N PHE A 245 -13.31 -15.00 3.12
CA PHE A 245 -13.48 -14.47 1.76
C PHE A 245 -14.66 -13.50 1.58
N PRO A 246 -15.86 -13.75 2.15
CA PRO A 246 -16.97 -12.81 2.05
C PRO A 246 -16.72 -11.44 2.68
N TYR A 247 -15.68 -11.29 3.51
CA TYR A 247 -15.29 -10.02 4.12
C TYR A 247 -14.15 -9.31 3.37
N LEU A 248 -13.51 -9.98 2.41
CA LEU A 248 -12.36 -9.46 1.65
C LEU A 248 -12.74 -9.16 0.19
N PHE A 249 -13.63 -9.96 -0.38
CA PHE A 249 -14.01 -9.91 -1.79
C PHE A 249 -15.50 -9.65 -1.95
N LYS A 250 -15.87 -8.91 -3.00
CA LYS A 250 -17.26 -8.85 -3.42
C LYS A 250 -17.70 -10.24 -3.87
N ARG A 251 -19.00 -10.51 -3.70
CA ARG A 251 -19.63 -11.72 -4.26
C ARG A 251 -19.33 -11.77 -5.76
N ASP A 252 -19.02 -12.97 -6.25
CA ASP A 252 -18.73 -13.27 -7.67
C ASP A 252 -17.43 -12.65 -8.23
N THR A 253 -16.57 -12.04 -7.40
CA THR A 253 -15.25 -11.53 -7.83
C THR A 253 -14.08 -12.40 -7.40
N ILE A 254 -14.33 -13.48 -6.66
CA ILE A 254 -13.29 -14.38 -6.14
C ILE A 254 -12.82 -15.29 -7.29
N PRO A 255 -11.53 -15.27 -7.67
CA PRO A 255 -11.02 -16.17 -8.70
C PRO A 255 -11.26 -17.63 -8.35
N ALA A 256 -11.64 -18.44 -9.35
CA ALA A 256 -11.89 -19.88 -9.16
C ALA A 256 -10.69 -20.59 -8.49
N CYS A 257 -9.47 -20.19 -8.84
CA CYS A 257 -8.26 -20.78 -8.32
C CYS A 257 -8.01 -20.53 -6.82
N PHE A 258 -8.66 -19.51 -6.21
CA PHE A 258 -8.55 -19.27 -4.76
C PHE A 258 -9.32 -20.31 -3.95
N TRP A 259 -10.41 -20.85 -4.49
CA TRP A 259 -11.18 -21.91 -3.84
C TRP A 259 -10.47 -23.25 -3.83
N THR A 260 -9.57 -23.47 -4.78
CA THR A 260 -8.77 -24.69 -4.92
C THR A 260 -7.36 -24.54 -4.38
N ALA A 261 -6.94 -23.33 -4.00
CA ALA A 261 -5.64 -23.11 -3.39
C ALA A 261 -5.65 -23.70 -1.98
N ASP A 262 -4.64 -24.50 -1.66
CA ASP A 262 -4.48 -25.11 -0.33
C ASP A 262 -4.40 -24.02 0.74
N HIS A 263 -3.65 -22.96 0.46
CA HIS A 263 -3.52 -21.78 1.31
C HIS A 263 -3.31 -20.51 0.48
N LEU A 264 -3.89 -19.40 0.95
CA LEU A 264 -3.52 -18.06 0.53
C LEU A 264 -2.64 -17.41 1.61
N SER A 265 -1.68 -16.58 1.21
CA SER A 265 -0.91 -15.74 2.14
C SER A 265 -1.11 -14.28 1.79
N MET A 266 -1.41 -13.45 2.80
CA MET A 266 -1.60 -12.01 2.65
C MET A 266 -0.68 -11.22 3.57
N MET A 267 0.19 -10.38 2.99
CA MET A 267 0.95 -9.39 3.77
C MET A 267 0.33 -8.01 3.58
N HIS A 268 -0.01 -7.36 4.68
CA HIS A 268 -0.58 -6.01 4.69
C HIS A 268 0.51 -5.00 5.02
N VAL A 269 0.45 -3.84 4.37
CA VAL A 269 1.37 -2.72 4.50
C VAL A 269 0.55 -1.45 4.69
N TYR A 270 0.76 -0.78 5.82
CA TYR A 270 0.01 0.41 6.22
C TYR A 270 0.88 1.64 6.12
N LEU A 271 0.31 2.69 5.54
CA LEU A 271 0.93 3.98 5.28
C LEU A 271 0.42 5.05 6.26
N ASP A 272 -0.16 4.61 7.37
CA ASP A 272 -0.76 5.45 8.40
C ASP A 272 -0.29 5.03 9.80
N SER A 273 -0.52 5.92 10.77
CA SER A 273 -0.08 5.77 12.16
C SER A 273 -1.01 4.92 13.02
N ASN A 274 -2.26 4.71 12.60
CA ASN A 274 -3.26 4.04 13.43
C ASN A 274 -4.11 3.05 12.61
N PRO A 275 -3.52 1.93 12.14
CA PRO A 275 -4.22 1.00 11.27
C PRO A 275 -5.52 0.44 11.84
N PHE A 276 -5.61 0.35 13.17
CA PHE A 276 -6.78 -0.12 13.89
C PHE A 276 -8.06 0.68 13.58
N PHE A 277 -7.93 1.97 13.27
CA PHE A 277 -9.05 2.86 12.95
C PHE A 277 -9.30 2.98 11.45
N ASN A 278 -8.67 2.14 10.61
CA ASN A 278 -9.00 2.02 9.21
C ASN A 278 -10.35 1.31 9.05
N ILE A 279 -11.41 2.09 9.13
CA ILE A 279 -12.80 1.67 8.95
C ILE A 279 -13.36 2.28 7.66
N CYS A 280 -14.35 1.60 7.11
CA CYS A 280 -15.35 2.21 6.25
C CYS A 280 -16.64 2.34 7.06
#